data_AF-A0A7S4L2Q4-F1
#
_entry.id   AF-A0A7S4L2Q4-F1
#
_cell.length_a   1.000
_cell.length_b   1.000
_cell.length_c   1.000
_cell.angle_alpha   90.00
_cell.angle_beta   90.00
_cell.angle_gamma   90.00
#
_symmetry.space_group_name_H-M   'P 1'
#
loop_
_entity.id
_entity.type
_entity.pdbx_description
1 polymer ?
#
loop_
_entity_poly.entity_id
_entity_poly.type
_entity_poly.pdbx_seq_one_letter_code
_entity_poly.pdbx_strand_id
1 'polypeptide(L)'
;RRLVKVFHLAGRMSFLTGGSTPVKAGEVGVGCALGQNEAGEVVVKGLAHGGPCHLCCQVAIGDVVVSVDGSLINGDVRLAKALFLGEDGTGVTLTLRRNGIARNVHLLRGKPIEHRPVKEGELCGIGVTLNSVRGGLAISKIAPGSPAQLSGELQTMDVIMSVNGTDVQGKSVQDVVPMMVGQPGTRLTLSIIRGRGAKRQIDMVRAHNLEQAAIPKASQYRYNALVEQQALSYTWLRRMHRKISKSVHGGQGTVNEVTFDGIASPIRIALKVVYQRGSSFKSAERSLWLNVDNHPHILPLLFTAGPNMLFMPFMELASVTDWLSQSSESKSLPSEDLRQVHQMIGLQVSWALEHMHKVGTLHLDMKPNNILVRLRGDGRMSLWKRLHCLVCDFGLAAVNIEGSATGRGGTPGFWAPELIPLDGSGVPVPYWTEACSDPPPHCRANITDKADTWMWATTMLAIMDRLERMRGQGYAAFTAQLARGDGLDRLISNCLKPQPQDRLPISIVSLTMQRLMRDKGLDVFKPMDEDKS
;
A
#
# COMPACT_ATOMS: atom_id res chain seq x y z
N ARG A 1 -43.34 -10.51 7.13
CA ARG A 1 -42.14 -10.01 7.88
C ARG A 1 -41.47 -11.07 8.79
N ARG A 2 -42.19 -12.01 9.43
CA ARG A 2 -41.54 -13.12 10.20
C ARG A 2 -40.97 -14.27 9.33
N LEU A 3 -41.55 -14.57 8.16
CA LEU A 3 -41.00 -15.59 7.23
C LEU A 3 -39.67 -15.20 6.56
N VAL A 4 -39.41 -13.91 6.32
CA VAL A 4 -38.17 -13.43 5.69
C VAL A 4 -36.96 -13.59 6.63
N LYS A 5 -37.16 -13.56 7.96
CA LYS A 5 -36.09 -13.81 8.95
C LYS A 5 -35.66 -15.28 9.01
N VAL A 6 -36.56 -16.22 8.72
CA VAL A 6 -36.25 -17.67 8.79
C VAL A 6 -35.38 -18.10 7.60
N PHE A 7 -35.64 -17.58 6.40
CA PHE A 7 -34.78 -17.82 5.22
C PHE A 7 -33.38 -17.18 5.35
N HIS A 8 -33.28 -16.00 5.97
CA HIS A 8 -32.00 -15.32 6.21
C HIS A 8 -31.10 -16.05 7.22
N LEU A 9 -31.68 -16.73 8.22
CA LEU A 9 -30.93 -17.58 9.15
C LEU A 9 -30.50 -18.91 8.51
N ALA A 10 -31.33 -19.51 7.65
CA ALA A 10 -30.99 -20.75 6.95
C ALA A 10 -29.83 -20.58 5.96
N GLY A 11 -29.78 -19.45 5.23
CA GLY A 11 -28.65 -19.10 4.36
C GLY A 11 -27.36 -18.79 5.12
N ARG A 12 -27.43 -18.12 6.29
CA ARG A 12 -26.24 -17.92 7.14
C ARG A 12 -25.75 -19.22 7.77
N MET A 13 -26.64 -20.14 8.12
CA MET A 13 -26.25 -21.47 8.61
C MET A 13 -25.63 -22.32 7.50
N SER A 14 -26.11 -22.32 6.25
CA SER A 14 -25.50 -23.15 5.18
C SER A 14 -24.04 -22.78 4.87
N PHE A 15 -23.63 -21.52 5.06
CA PHE A 15 -22.25 -21.07 4.93
C PHE A 15 -21.37 -21.33 6.17
N LEU A 16 -21.99 -21.49 7.34
CA LEU A 16 -21.31 -21.83 8.60
C LEU A 16 -21.29 -23.35 8.88
N THR A 17 -22.26 -24.10 8.35
CA THR A 17 -22.61 -25.46 8.77
C THR A 17 -23.04 -26.36 7.60
N GLY A 18 -22.61 -26.10 6.37
CA GLY A 18 -23.13 -26.75 5.16
C GLY A 18 -23.35 -28.27 5.30
N GLY A 19 -24.59 -28.68 5.57
CA GLY A 19 -25.05 -30.08 5.71
C GLY A 19 -24.57 -30.82 6.97
N SER A 20 -25.53 -31.25 7.81
CA SER A 20 -25.57 -32.33 8.84
C SER A 20 -24.33 -32.81 9.61
N THR A 21 -23.16 -32.18 9.50
CA THR A 21 -22.01 -32.46 10.37
C THR A 21 -22.20 -31.70 11.69
N PRO A 22 -22.25 -32.38 12.84
CA PRO A 22 -22.34 -31.71 14.13
C PRO A 22 -21.09 -30.85 14.34
N VAL A 23 -21.27 -29.53 14.33
CA VAL A 23 -20.21 -28.56 14.62
C VAL A 23 -20.03 -28.53 16.14
N LYS A 24 -18.80 -28.74 16.63
CA LYS A 24 -18.55 -28.60 18.07
C LYS A 24 -18.71 -27.13 18.47
N ALA A 25 -19.18 -26.88 19.69
CA ALA A 25 -19.34 -25.51 20.18
C ALA A 25 -18.00 -24.75 20.10
N GLY A 26 -17.98 -23.67 19.34
CA GLY A 26 -16.78 -22.82 19.15
C GLY A 26 -16.03 -23.02 17.84
N GLU A 27 -16.31 -24.07 17.07
CA GLU A 27 -15.67 -24.27 15.75
C GLU A 27 -16.21 -23.28 14.71
N VAL A 28 -15.30 -22.80 13.86
CA VAL A 28 -15.59 -21.93 12.73
C VAL A 28 -14.92 -22.48 11.47
N GLY A 29 -15.49 -22.16 10.31
CA GLY A 29 -15.00 -22.64 9.02
C GLY A 29 -14.19 -21.61 8.24
N VAL A 30 -13.98 -21.91 6.97
CA VAL A 30 -13.35 -21.00 5.99
C VAL A 30 -14.37 -20.21 5.16
N GLY A 31 -15.68 -20.38 5.38
CA GLY A 31 -16.72 -19.64 4.65
C GLY A 31 -16.86 -20.06 3.19
N CYS A 32 -16.66 -21.35 2.90
CA CYS A 32 -16.84 -21.96 1.58
C CYS A 32 -17.96 -23.01 1.64
N ALA A 33 -18.89 -23.00 0.69
CA ALA A 33 -19.84 -24.07 0.46
C ALA A 33 -19.24 -25.09 -0.54
N LEU A 34 -19.35 -26.38 -0.22
CA LEU A 34 -18.80 -27.48 -1.02
C LEU A 34 -19.90 -28.35 -1.63
N GLY A 35 -19.63 -28.90 -2.80
CA GLY A 35 -20.41 -29.95 -3.44
C GLY A 35 -19.52 -30.90 -4.24
N GLN A 36 -20.12 -31.78 -5.03
CA GLN A 36 -19.41 -32.60 -6.02
C GLN A 36 -19.68 -32.10 -7.45
N ASN A 37 -18.72 -32.30 -8.35
CA ASN A 37 -18.95 -32.20 -9.79
C ASN A 37 -19.33 -33.57 -10.38
N GLU A 38 -19.58 -33.62 -11.68
CA GLU A 38 -19.94 -34.86 -12.40
C GLU A 38 -18.83 -35.92 -12.36
N ALA A 39 -17.58 -35.51 -12.19
CA ALA A 39 -16.43 -36.40 -12.02
C ALA A 39 -16.26 -36.91 -10.58
N GLY A 40 -17.18 -36.58 -9.66
CA GLY A 40 -17.12 -36.98 -8.25
C GLY A 40 -16.12 -36.19 -7.40
N GLU A 41 -15.52 -35.13 -7.96
CA GLU A 41 -14.52 -34.31 -7.27
C GLU A 41 -15.19 -33.25 -6.38
N VAL A 42 -14.59 -32.96 -5.22
CA VAL A 42 -15.10 -31.92 -4.32
C VAL A 42 -14.78 -30.54 -4.89
N VAL A 43 -15.82 -29.74 -5.08
CA VAL A 43 -15.72 -28.40 -5.67
C VAL A 43 -16.35 -27.33 -4.79
N VAL A 44 -15.79 -26.12 -4.85
CA VAL A 44 -16.38 -24.93 -4.24
C VAL A 44 -17.62 -24.52 -5.03
N LYS A 45 -18.78 -24.49 -4.37
CA LYS A 45 -20.08 -24.11 -4.95
C LYS A 45 -20.54 -22.71 -4.56
N GLY A 46 -19.99 -22.14 -3.48
CA GLY A 46 -20.37 -20.82 -3.01
C GLY A 46 -19.38 -20.27 -2.00
N LEU A 47 -19.35 -18.94 -1.88
CA LEU A 47 -18.48 -18.23 -0.95
C LEU A 47 -19.33 -17.34 -0.03
N ALA A 48 -19.08 -17.42 1.27
CA ALA A 48 -19.72 -16.56 2.23
C ALA A 48 -19.16 -15.14 2.10
N HIS A 49 -20.03 -14.16 1.83
CA HIS A 49 -19.60 -12.76 1.80
C HIS A 49 -19.07 -12.33 3.19
N GLY A 50 -17.93 -11.63 3.20
CA GLY A 50 -17.16 -11.32 4.40
C GLY A 50 -16.42 -12.51 5.06
N GLY A 51 -16.51 -13.73 4.54
CA GLY A 51 -15.86 -14.92 5.09
C GLY A 51 -14.40 -15.12 4.66
N PRO A 52 -13.63 -16.02 5.30
CA PRO A 52 -12.21 -16.25 5.00
C PRO A 52 -11.88 -16.52 3.52
N CYS A 53 -12.62 -17.41 2.86
CA CYS A 53 -12.47 -17.70 1.43
C CYS A 53 -12.75 -16.47 0.55
N HIS A 54 -13.70 -15.63 0.92
CA HIS A 54 -14.01 -14.39 0.21
C HIS A 54 -12.89 -13.34 0.41
N LEU A 55 -12.50 -13.11 1.67
CA LEU A 55 -11.51 -12.10 2.03
C LEU A 55 -10.12 -12.42 1.49
N CYS A 56 -9.78 -13.70 1.28
CA CYS A 56 -8.48 -14.06 0.73
C CYS A 56 -8.32 -13.70 -0.77
N CYS A 57 -9.43 -13.39 -1.46
CA CYS A 57 -9.51 -13.07 -2.90
C CYS A 57 -8.89 -14.11 -3.85
N GLN A 58 -8.67 -15.34 -3.38
CA GLN A 58 -7.97 -16.38 -4.14
C GLN A 58 -8.83 -17.59 -4.44
N VAL A 59 -9.80 -17.92 -3.60
CA VAL A 59 -10.73 -19.03 -3.81
C VAL A 59 -11.92 -18.57 -4.63
N ALA A 60 -12.26 -19.33 -5.68
CA ALA A 60 -13.39 -19.08 -6.55
C ALA A 60 -14.34 -20.29 -6.56
N ILE A 61 -15.58 -20.03 -6.95
CA ILE A 61 -16.55 -21.07 -7.31
C ILE A 61 -15.99 -21.87 -8.49
N GLY A 62 -16.12 -23.19 -8.43
CA GLY A 62 -15.59 -24.14 -9.42
C GLY A 62 -14.19 -24.67 -9.09
N ASP A 63 -13.50 -24.13 -8.09
CA ASP A 63 -12.21 -24.67 -7.65
C ASP A 63 -12.38 -26.09 -7.10
N VAL A 64 -11.52 -27.01 -7.54
CA VAL A 64 -11.48 -28.39 -7.02
C VAL A 64 -10.61 -28.43 -5.78
N VAL A 65 -11.15 -28.92 -4.67
CA VAL A 65 -10.40 -29.12 -3.42
C VAL A 65 -9.71 -30.49 -3.47
N VAL A 66 -8.39 -30.48 -3.64
CA VAL A 66 -7.57 -31.69 -3.75
C VAL A 66 -7.17 -32.21 -2.38
N SER A 67 -6.66 -31.32 -1.52
CA SER A 67 -6.29 -31.66 -0.15
C SER A 67 -6.51 -30.49 0.80
N VAL A 68 -6.61 -30.82 2.09
CA VAL A 68 -6.71 -29.87 3.21
C VAL A 68 -5.66 -30.26 4.24
N ASP A 69 -4.75 -29.34 4.55
CA ASP A 69 -3.60 -29.57 5.43
C ASP A 69 -2.81 -30.85 5.05
N GLY A 70 -2.63 -31.05 3.74
CA GLY A 70 -1.95 -32.23 3.18
C GLY A 70 -2.80 -33.49 3.06
N SER A 71 -3.97 -33.55 3.72
CA SER A 71 -4.88 -34.70 3.67
C SER A 71 -5.69 -34.69 2.37
N LEU A 72 -5.51 -35.71 1.53
CA LEU A 72 -6.24 -35.86 0.27
C LEU A 72 -7.74 -36.05 0.51
N ILE A 73 -8.56 -35.33 -0.26
CA ILE A 73 -10.02 -35.37 -0.11
C ILE A 73 -10.65 -36.51 -0.91
N ASN A 74 -10.12 -36.85 -2.09
CA ASN A 74 -10.58 -37.97 -2.93
C ASN A 74 -12.11 -38.04 -3.12
N GLY A 75 -12.75 -36.89 -3.34
CA GLY A 75 -14.20 -36.82 -3.54
C GLY A 75 -15.04 -36.79 -2.25
N ASP A 76 -14.46 -36.97 -1.06
CA ASP A 76 -15.21 -36.97 0.20
C ASP A 76 -15.54 -35.54 0.68
N VAL A 77 -16.76 -35.09 0.37
CA VAL A 77 -17.28 -33.79 0.81
C VAL A 77 -17.39 -33.69 2.33
N ARG A 78 -17.68 -34.80 3.04
CA ARG A 78 -17.84 -34.78 4.50
C ARG A 78 -16.49 -34.60 5.17
N LEU A 79 -15.46 -35.30 4.69
CA LEU A 79 -14.08 -35.12 5.13
C LEU A 79 -13.61 -33.67 4.89
N ALA A 80 -13.83 -33.15 3.69
CA ALA A 80 -13.44 -31.77 3.38
C ALA A 80 -14.11 -30.74 4.31
N LYS A 81 -15.41 -30.91 4.59
CA LYS A 81 -16.14 -30.05 5.53
C LYS A 81 -15.60 -30.15 6.95
N ALA A 82 -15.29 -31.37 7.42
CA ALA A 82 -14.72 -31.57 8.74
C ALA A 82 -13.36 -30.89 8.88
N LEU A 83 -12.48 -31.00 7.87
CA LEU A 83 -11.15 -30.39 7.89
C LEU A 83 -11.17 -28.85 7.72
N PHE A 84 -12.23 -28.30 7.13
CA PHE A 84 -12.44 -26.86 7.05
C PHE A 84 -12.80 -26.23 8.40
N LEU A 85 -13.36 -27.01 9.32
CA LEU A 85 -13.73 -26.56 10.66
C LEU A 85 -12.54 -26.64 11.62
N GLY A 86 -12.57 -25.78 12.64
CA GLY A 86 -11.53 -25.70 13.68
C GLY A 86 -11.69 -24.44 14.52
N GLU A 87 -10.75 -24.20 15.42
CA GLU A 87 -10.78 -23.03 16.30
C GLU A 87 -10.59 -21.72 15.52
N ASP A 88 -11.22 -20.65 16.01
CA ASP A 88 -11.15 -19.31 15.40
C ASP A 88 -9.72 -18.78 15.37
N GLY A 89 -9.29 -18.27 14.21
CA GLY A 89 -7.93 -17.79 13.99
C GLY A 89 -6.90 -18.85 13.65
N THR A 90 -7.23 -20.15 13.65
CA THR A 90 -6.29 -21.21 13.27
C THR A 90 -6.04 -21.28 11.76
N GLY A 91 -4.82 -21.58 11.36
CA GLY A 91 -4.43 -21.72 9.96
C GLY A 91 -4.97 -22.99 9.30
N VAL A 92 -5.27 -22.91 8.01
CA VAL A 92 -5.62 -24.05 7.15
C VAL A 92 -5.09 -23.83 5.74
N THR A 93 -4.50 -24.88 5.17
CA THR A 93 -3.92 -24.87 3.83
C THR A 93 -4.75 -25.72 2.89
N LEU A 94 -5.32 -25.07 1.88
CA LEU A 94 -6.11 -25.73 0.85
C LEU A 94 -5.24 -25.93 -0.40
N THR A 95 -5.14 -27.16 -0.89
CA THR A 95 -4.61 -27.42 -2.23
C THR A 95 -5.76 -27.39 -3.20
N LEU A 96 -5.83 -26.33 -4.01
CA LEU A 96 -6.90 -26.11 -4.97
C LEU A 96 -6.40 -26.35 -6.39
N ARG A 97 -7.12 -27.13 -7.19
CA ARG A 97 -6.78 -27.37 -8.60
C ARG A 97 -7.70 -26.60 -9.53
N ARG A 98 -7.08 -25.94 -10.52
CA ARG A 98 -7.74 -25.12 -11.56
C ARG A 98 -6.99 -25.29 -12.86
N ASN A 99 -7.69 -25.59 -13.95
CA ASN A 99 -7.08 -25.81 -15.27
C ASN A 99 -5.90 -26.80 -15.22
N GLY A 100 -6.03 -27.87 -14.43
CA GLY A 100 -4.97 -28.87 -14.23
C GLY A 100 -3.84 -28.47 -13.27
N ILE A 101 -3.75 -27.20 -12.86
CA ILE A 101 -2.68 -26.69 -11.99
C ILE A 101 -3.15 -26.67 -10.54
N ALA A 102 -2.44 -27.35 -9.66
CA ALA A 102 -2.64 -27.28 -8.21
C ALA A 102 -1.93 -26.05 -7.62
N ARG A 103 -2.62 -25.32 -6.73
CA ARG A 103 -2.08 -24.17 -6.00
C ARG A 103 -2.49 -24.24 -4.53
N ASN A 104 -1.55 -23.91 -3.64
CA ASN A 104 -1.81 -23.85 -2.22
C ASN A 104 -2.35 -22.48 -1.81
N VAL A 105 -3.47 -22.45 -1.09
CA VAL A 105 -4.05 -21.26 -0.49
C VAL A 105 -4.12 -21.45 1.01
N HIS A 106 -3.31 -20.66 1.73
CA HIS A 106 -3.36 -20.60 3.19
C HIS A 106 -4.37 -19.54 3.65
N LEU A 107 -5.23 -19.92 4.59
CA LEU A 107 -6.31 -19.13 5.17
C LEU A 107 -6.28 -19.23 6.69
N LEU A 108 -6.98 -18.33 7.38
CA LEU A 108 -7.35 -18.53 8.77
C LEU A 108 -8.83 -18.89 8.86
N ARG A 109 -9.18 -19.83 9.73
CA ARG A 109 -10.58 -20.11 10.06
C ARG A 109 -11.16 -18.90 10.79
N GLY A 110 -12.42 -18.58 10.53
CA GLY A 110 -13.04 -17.40 11.14
C GLY A 110 -14.47 -17.14 10.72
N LYS A 111 -15.18 -16.38 11.56
CA LYS A 111 -16.56 -15.96 11.25
C LYS A 111 -16.56 -14.90 10.15
N PRO A 112 -17.55 -14.91 9.24
CA PRO A 112 -17.72 -13.82 8.29
C PRO A 112 -17.87 -12.46 8.99
N ILE A 113 -17.19 -11.45 8.46
CA ILE A 113 -17.33 -10.07 8.94
C ILE A 113 -18.76 -9.62 8.69
N GLU A 114 -19.39 -9.03 9.72
CA GLU A 114 -20.73 -8.47 9.61
C GLU A 114 -20.80 -7.39 8.52
N HIS A 115 -21.83 -7.48 7.71
CA HIS A 115 -22.08 -6.61 6.56
C HIS A 115 -23.59 -6.48 6.36
N ARG A 116 -24.01 -5.42 5.65
CA ARG A 116 -25.39 -5.28 5.21
C ARG A 116 -25.82 -6.47 4.34
N PRO A 117 -27.11 -6.84 4.30
CA PRO A 117 -27.59 -7.86 3.39
C PRO A 117 -27.29 -7.49 1.94
N VAL A 118 -26.66 -8.39 1.20
CA VAL A 118 -26.52 -8.29 -0.25
C VAL A 118 -27.76 -8.90 -0.90
N LYS A 119 -28.31 -8.27 -1.95
CA LYS A 119 -29.46 -8.82 -2.67
C LYS A 119 -29.04 -10.04 -3.47
N GLU A 120 -29.85 -11.09 -3.42
CA GLU A 120 -29.59 -12.32 -4.17
C GLU A 120 -29.68 -12.06 -5.69
N GLY A 121 -28.72 -12.59 -6.45
CA GLY A 121 -28.63 -12.41 -7.89
C GLY A 121 -27.99 -11.10 -8.37
N GLU A 122 -27.58 -10.20 -7.46
CA GLU A 122 -26.89 -8.97 -7.82
C GLU A 122 -25.49 -9.27 -8.40
N LEU A 123 -25.24 -8.80 -9.62
CA LEU A 123 -23.91 -8.94 -10.24
C LEU A 123 -22.91 -8.01 -9.54
N CYS A 124 -21.64 -8.42 -9.52
CA CYS A 124 -20.55 -7.62 -8.98
C CYS A 124 -19.35 -7.64 -9.91
N GLY A 125 -18.47 -6.65 -9.74
CA GLY A 125 -17.19 -6.58 -10.43
C GLY A 125 -16.04 -6.90 -9.49
N ILE A 126 -14.90 -6.28 -9.77
CA ILE A 126 -13.70 -6.30 -8.92
C ILE A 126 -13.43 -4.95 -8.24
N GLY A 127 -14.29 -3.96 -8.45
CA GLY A 127 -14.22 -2.62 -7.88
C GLY A 127 -13.07 -1.76 -8.43
N VAL A 128 -12.91 -1.76 -9.76
CA VAL A 128 -12.01 -0.84 -10.47
C VAL A 128 -12.83 0.08 -11.37
N THR A 129 -12.36 1.31 -11.53
CA THR A 129 -12.84 2.19 -12.60
C THR A 129 -11.79 2.24 -13.70
N LEU A 130 -12.25 2.30 -14.95
CA LEU A 130 -11.42 2.18 -16.14
C LEU A 130 -11.60 3.35 -17.06
N ASN A 131 -10.54 3.58 -17.84
CA ASN A 131 -10.59 4.56 -18.87
C ASN A 131 -9.70 4.34 -20.08
N SER A 132 -10.10 4.98 -21.17
CA SER A 132 -9.35 5.05 -22.41
C SER A 132 -8.02 5.81 -22.25
N VAL A 133 -6.93 5.15 -22.59
CA VAL A 133 -5.61 5.74 -22.76
C VAL A 133 -5.02 5.30 -24.11
N ARG A 134 -3.97 5.99 -24.59
CA ARG A 134 -3.27 5.57 -25.82
C ARG A 134 -2.66 4.17 -25.62
N GLY A 135 -3.24 3.15 -26.23
CA GLY A 135 -2.78 1.75 -26.14
C GLY A 135 -3.63 0.81 -25.28
N GLY A 136 -4.78 1.25 -24.73
CA GLY A 136 -5.70 0.34 -24.03
C GLY A 136 -6.62 1.02 -23.01
N LEU A 137 -7.09 0.24 -22.03
CA LEU A 137 -7.90 0.73 -20.92
C LEU A 137 -7.09 0.70 -19.62
N ALA A 138 -6.83 1.86 -19.02
CA ALA A 138 -6.10 1.98 -17.76
C ALA A 138 -7.06 1.98 -16.56
N ILE A 139 -6.63 1.38 -15.45
CA ILE A 139 -7.30 1.52 -14.17
C ILE A 139 -7.04 2.92 -13.62
N SER A 140 -8.06 3.73 -13.41
CA SER A 140 -7.91 5.05 -12.75
C SER A 140 -8.03 4.99 -11.24
N LYS A 141 -8.92 4.12 -10.75
CA LYS A 141 -9.36 4.10 -9.37
C LYS A 141 -9.64 2.69 -8.92
N ILE A 142 -9.27 2.42 -7.68
CA ILE A 142 -9.61 1.19 -6.96
C ILE A 142 -10.57 1.57 -5.84
N ALA A 143 -11.75 0.95 -5.84
CA ALA A 143 -12.77 1.22 -4.85
C ALA A 143 -12.38 0.65 -3.47
N PRO A 144 -12.60 1.39 -2.36
CA PRO A 144 -12.42 0.85 -1.01
C PRO A 144 -13.29 -0.39 -0.77
N GLY A 145 -12.74 -1.36 -0.05
CA GLY A 145 -13.40 -2.63 0.28
C GLY A 145 -13.56 -3.59 -0.90
N SER A 146 -13.07 -3.25 -2.09
CA SER A 146 -13.21 -4.08 -3.29
C SER A 146 -12.23 -5.26 -3.33
N PRO A 147 -12.51 -6.30 -4.15
CA PRO A 147 -11.53 -7.35 -4.45
C PRO A 147 -10.19 -6.80 -4.96
N ALA A 148 -10.20 -5.75 -5.78
CA ALA A 148 -8.97 -5.12 -6.28
C ALA A 148 -8.14 -4.52 -5.14
N GLN A 149 -8.77 -3.83 -4.18
CA GLN A 149 -8.06 -3.29 -3.02
C GLN A 149 -7.54 -4.39 -2.09
N LEU A 150 -8.40 -5.37 -1.75
CA LEU A 150 -8.07 -6.41 -0.76
C LEU A 150 -7.02 -7.40 -1.28
N SER A 151 -7.02 -7.66 -2.58
CA SER A 151 -5.99 -8.48 -3.23
C SER A 151 -4.64 -7.76 -3.24
N GLY A 152 -4.62 -6.47 -3.53
CA GLY A 152 -3.39 -5.67 -3.69
C GLY A 152 -2.61 -5.96 -4.97
N GLU A 153 -3.18 -6.76 -5.90
CA GLU A 153 -2.55 -7.14 -7.16
C GLU A 153 -2.55 -6.00 -8.18
N LEU A 154 -3.67 -5.26 -8.21
CA LEU A 154 -3.91 -4.17 -9.14
C LEU A 154 -3.50 -2.84 -8.52
N GLN A 155 -3.02 -1.95 -9.38
CA GLN A 155 -2.71 -0.58 -9.06
C GLN A 155 -3.42 0.34 -10.04
N THR A 156 -3.61 1.59 -9.64
CA THR A 156 -3.97 2.62 -10.60
C THR A 156 -2.88 2.72 -11.66
N MET A 157 -3.29 3.07 -12.88
CA MET A 157 -2.53 3.11 -14.13
C MET A 157 -2.11 1.74 -14.71
N ASP A 158 -2.49 0.61 -14.12
CA ASP A 158 -2.37 -0.68 -14.80
C ASP A 158 -3.23 -0.66 -16.07
N VAL A 159 -2.62 -0.97 -17.22
CA VAL A 159 -3.32 -1.03 -18.51
C VAL A 159 -3.81 -2.44 -18.74
N ILE A 160 -5.14 -2.61 -18.82
CA ILE A 160 -5.77 -3.88 -19.14
C ILE A 160 -5.63 -4.12 -20.64
N MET A 161 -4.92 -5.19 -20.96
CA MET A 161 -4.71 -5.68 -22.32
C MET A 161 -5.77 -6.70 -22.70
N SER A 162 -6.19 -7.57 -21.77
CA SER A 162 -7.23 -8.57 -22.05
C SER A 162 -8.06 -8.92 -20.83
N VAL A 163 -9.33 -9.28 -21.07
CA VAL A 163 -10.28 -9.76 -20.06
C VAL A 163 -10.75 -11.15 -20.44
N ASN A 164 -10.52 -12.14 -19.56
CA ASN A 164 -10.78 -13.56 -19.78
C ASN A 164 -10.20 -14.09 -21.10
N GLY A 165 -8.98 -13.66 -21.43
CA GLY A 165 -8.28 -14.03 -22.67
C GLY A 165 -8.67 -13.20 -23.90
N THR A 166 -9.80 -12.48 -23.87
CA THR A 166 -10.22 -11.61 -24.95
C THR A 166 -9.45 -10.29 -24.93
N ASP A 167 -8.76 -9.96 -26.02
CA ASP A 167 -8.08 -8.67 -26.18
C ASP A 167 -9.10 -7.52 -26.12
N VAL A 168 -8.71 -6.45 -25.40
CA VAL A 168 -9.57 -5.28 -25.18
C VAL A 168 -8.93 -3.98 -25.68
N GLN A 169 -7.78 -4.07 -26.36
CA GLN A 169 -7.19 -2.91 -27.01
C GLN A 169 -8.13 -2.33 -28.06
N GLY A 170 -8.26 -1.00 -28.07
CA GLY A 170 -9.15 -0.27 -28.98
C GLY A 170 -10.65 -0.34 -28.64
N LYS A 171 -11.06 -1.16 -27.66
CA LYS A 171 -12.46 -1.19 -27.19
C LYS A 171 -12.77 -0.02 -26.26
N SER A 172 -14.03 0.39 -26.23
CA SER A 172 -14.48 1.42 -25.29
C SER A 172 -14.62 0.85 -23.87
N VAL A 173 -14.63 1.73 -22.87
CA VAL A 173 -14.93 1.34 -21.48
C VAL A 173 -16.31 0.65 -21.38
N GLN A 174 -17.30 1.13 -22.15
CA GLN A 174 -18.66 0.60 -22.16
C GLN A 174 -18.72 -0.85 -22.66
N ASP A 175 -17.83 -1.23 -23.57
CA ASP A 175 -17.75 -2.61 -24.09
C ASP A 175 -17.06 -3.56 -23.11
N VAL A 176 -16.11 -3.04 -22.33
CA VAL A 176 -15.22 -3.88 -21.48
C VAL A 176 -15.78 -4.06 -20.07
N VAL A 177 -16.43 -3.06 -19.50
CA VAL A 177 -17.03 -3.16 -18.14
C VAL A 177 -17.98 -4.36 -18.01
N PRO A 178 -18.89 -4.65 -18.96
CA PRO A 178 -19.75 -5.83 -18.90
C PRO A 178 -18.97 -7.16 -18.86
N MET A 179 -17.76 -7.22 -19.43
CA MET A 179 -16.90 -8.41 -19.40
C MET A 179 -16.30 -8.65 -18.00
N MET A 180 -16.15 -7.58 -17.21
CA MET A 180 -15.57 -7.61 -15.87
C MET A 180 -16.61 -7.86 -14.77
N VAL A 181 -17.88 -7.56 -15.04
CA VAL A 181 -19.01 -7.81 -14.14
C VAL A 181 -19.52 -9.24 -14.31
N GLY A 182 -19.94 -9.86 -13.22
CA GLY A 182 -20.44 -11.24 -13.23
C GLY A 182 -20.97 -11.69 -11.88
N GLN A 183 -21.28 -12.97 -11.76
CA GLN A 183 -21.79 -13.52 -10.49
C GLN A 183 -20.70 -13.48 -9.40
N PRO A 184 -21.06 -13.17 -8.14
CA PRO A 184 -20.12 -13.22 -7.01
C PRO A 184 -19.45 -14.58 -6.86
N GLY A 185 -18.17 -14.57 -6.51
CA GLY A 185 -17.34 -15.77 -6.35
C GLY A 185 -16.83 -16.37 -7.65
N THR A 186 -17.21 -15.84 -8.82
CA THR A 186 -16.65 -16.28 -10.11
C THR A 186 -15.30 -15.63 -10.39
N ARG A 187 -14.47 -16.33 -11.19
CA ARG A 187 -13.13 -15.87 -11.56
C ARG A 187 -13.17 -14.88 -12.72
N LEU A 188 -12.28 -13.89 -12.67
CA LEU A 188 -11.97 -12.94 -13.73
C LEU A 188 -10.46 -13.01 -13.97
N THR A 189 -10.04 -13.29 -15.20
CA THR A 189 -8.62 -13.33 -15.58
C THR A 189 -8.28 -12.08 -16.35
N LEU A 190 -7.40 -11.24 -15.82
CA LEU A 190 -6.92 -10.05 -16.50
C LEU A 190 -5.51 -10.28 -17.03
N SER A 191 -5.20 -9.69 -18.18
CA SER A 191 -3.80 -9.43 -18.50
C SER A 191 -3.55 -7.94 -18.51
N ILE A 192 -2.51 -7.52 -17.80
CA ILE A 192 -2.18 -6.11 -17.60
C ILE A 192 -0.74 -5.82 -17.99
N ILE A 193 -0.46 -4.54 -18.27
CA ILE A 193 0.90 -3.99 -18.34
C ILE A 193 1.00 -2.86 -17.32
N ARG A 194 2.10 -2.86 -16.56
CA ARG A 194 2.44 -1.78 -15.61
C ARG A 194 3.64 -1.01 -16.14
N GLY A 195 3.44 0.26 -16.50
CA GLY A 195 4.49 1.11 -17.10
C GLY A 195 5.05 0.51 -18.40
N ARG A 196 6.38 0.44 -18.53
CA ARG A 196 7.08 -0.28 -19.62
C ARG A 196 7.42 -1.74 -19.27
N GLY A 197 6.82 -2.27 -18.21
CA GLY A 197 7.07 -3.63 -17.74
C GLY A 197 6.49 -4.69 -18.67
N ALA A 198 6.86 -5.95 -18.40
CA ALA A 198 6.29 -7.09 -19.09
C ALA A 198 4.80 -7.27 -18.79
N LYS A 199 4.08 -7.85 -19.75
CA LYS A 199 2.68 -8.27 -19.61
C LYS A 199 2.55 -9.28 -18.46
N ARG A 200 1.57 -9.08 -17.58
CA ARG A 200 1.27 -9.95 -16.43
C ARG A 200 -0.14 -10.50 -16.53
N GLN A 201 -0.36 -11.69 -16.01
CA GLN A 201 -1.68 -12.29 -15.88
C GLN A 201 -2.07 -12.30 -14.41
N ILE A 202 -3.28 -11.83 -14.11
CA ILE A 202 -3.79 -11.72 -12.75
C ILE A 202 -5.16 -12.38 -12.70
N ASP A 203 -5.30 -13.34 -11.79
CA ASP A 203 -6.58 -13.95 -11.50
C ASP A 203 -7.25 -13.24 -10.33
N MET A 204 -8.48 -12.80 -10.52
CA MET A 204 -9.29 -12.15 -9.50
C MET A 204 -10.59 -12.91 -9.27
N VAL A 205 -11.17 -12.70 -8.09
CA VAL A 205 -12.48 -13.26 -7.74
C VAL A 205 -13.46 -12.09 -7.59
N ARG A 206 -14.55 -12.12 -8.36
CA ARG A 206 -15.58 -11.08 -8.31
C ARG A 206 -16.28 -11.13 -6.97
N ALA A 207 -16.46 -9.98 -6.35
CA ALA A 207 -17.23 -9.88 -5.11
C ALA A 207 -17.74 -8.46 -4.88
N HIS A 208 -18.77 -8.33 -4.05
CA HIS A 208 -19.25 -7.02 -3.62
C HIS A 208 -18.20 -6.29 -2.78
N ASN A 209 -18.18 -4.97 -2.86
CA ASN A 209 -17.29 -4.16 -2.04
C ASN A 209 -17.75 -4.22 -0.57
N LEU A 210 -16.79 -4.34 0.34
CA LEU A 210 -17.04 -4.19 1.77
C LEU A 210 -17.36 -2.73 2.11
N GLU A 211 -18.23 -2.54 3.09
CA GLU A 211 -18.52 -1.21 3.64
C GLU A 211 -17.37 -0.68 4.49
N GLN A 212 -17.31 0.64 4.65
CA GLN A 212 -16.20 1.34 5.31
C GLN A 212 -15.86 0.78 6.71
N ALA A 213 -16.86 0.39 7.49
CA ALA A 213 -16.67 -0.18 8.83
C ALA A 213 -16.06 -1.60 8.84
N ALA A 214 -16.20 -2.35 7.74
CA ALA A 214 -15.68 -3.71 7.60
C ALA A 214 -14.24 -3.75 7.03
N ILE A 215 -13.82 -2.70 6.31
CA ILE A 215 -12.49 -2.63 5.66
C ILE A 215 -11.33 -2.84 6.64
N PRO A 216 -11.30 -2.23 7.85
CA PRO A 216 -10.21 -2.47 8.80
C PRO A 216 -10.14 -3.92 9.26
N LYS A 217 -11.30 -4.55 9.52
CA LYS A 217 -11.37 -5.97 9.93
C LYS A 217 -10.90 -6.91 8.82
N ALA A 218 -11.27 -6.62 7.56
CA ALA A 218 -10.85 -7.41 6.41
C ALA A 218 -9.34 -7.29 6.14
N SER A 219 -8.81 -6.07 6.23
CA SER A 219 -7.37 -5.82 6.13
C SER A 219 -6.61 -6.53 7.25
N GLN A 220 -7.16 -6.51 8.47
CA GLN A 220 -6.59 -7.21 9.61
C GLN A 220 -6.55 -8.73 9.42
N TYR A 221 -7.63 -9.31 8.89
CA TYR A 221 -7.68 -10.73 8.54
C TYR A 221 -6.60 -11.08 7.50
N ARG A 222 -6.49 -10.29 6.43
CA ARG A 222 -5.48 -10.49 5.36
C ARG A 222 -4.07 -10.46 5.90
N TYR A 223 -3.77 -9.46 6.73
CA TYR A 223 -2.52 -9.37 7.44
C TYR A 223 -2.24 -10.64 8.26
N ASN A 224 -3.18 -11.08 9.11
CA ASN A 224 -3.01 -12.25 9.96
C ASN A 224 -2.74 -13.52 9.13
N ALA A 225 -3.52 -13.73 8.07
CA ALA A 225 -3.39 -14.91 7.21
C ALA A 225 -2.05 -14.96 6.47
N LEU A 226 -1.53 -13.81 6.05
CA LEU A 226 -0.22 -13.74 5.40
C LEU A 226 0.93 -13.95 6.39
N VAL A 227 0.82 -13.41 7.60
CA VAL A 227 1.80 -13.65 8.68
C VAL A 227 1.85 -15.14 9.03
N GLU A 228 0.69 -15.78 9.25
CA GLU A 228 0.64 -17.21 9.58
C GLU A 228 1.19 -18.08 8.43
N GLN A 229 0.88 -17.72 7.18
CA GLN A 229 1.46 -18.40 6.03
C GLN A 229 2.99 -18.31 6.01
N GLN A 230 3.56 -17.13 6.26
CA GLN A 230 5.02 -16.96 6.29
C GLN A 230 5.64 -17.66 7.51
N ALA A 231 4.92 -17.77 8.63
CA ALA A 231 5.35 -18.48 9.83
C ALA A 231 5.54 -19.99 9.62
N LEU A 232 5.01 -20.56 8.53
CA LEU A 232 5.30 -21.93 8.10
C LEU A 232 6.75 -22.09 7.62
N SER A 233 7.34 -21.04 7.04
CA SER A 233 8.73 -21.04 6.56
C SER A 233 9.69 -20.34 7.52
N TYR A 234 9.20 -19.39 8.30
CA TYR A 234 9.97 -18.58 9.24
C TYR A 234 9.40 -18.75 10.65
N THR A 235 9.76 -19.84 11.32
CA THR A 235 9.19 -20.23 12.62
C THR A 235 9.37 -19.17 13.72
N TRP A 236 10.41 -18.33 13.62
CA TRP A 236 10.62 -17.20 14.53
C TRP A 236 9.49 -16.17 14.48
N LEU A 237 8.71 -16.09 13.39
CA LEU A 237 7.51 -15.24 13.33
C LEU A 237 6.47 -15.63 14.38
N ARG A 238 6.43 -16.90 14.81
CA ARG A 238 5.51 -17.36 15.87
C ARG A 238 5.85 -16.79 17.25
N ARG A 239 7.10 -16.32 17.44
CA ARG A 239 7.57 -15.69 18.68
C ARG A 239 7.36 -14.17 18.68
N MET A 240 6.73 -13.62 17.64
CA MET A 240 6.37 -12.21 17.60
C MET A 240 5.03 -11.98 18.27
N HIS A 241 5.06 -11.22 19.36
CA HIS A 241 3.85 -10.63 19.90
C HIS A 241 3.51 -9.36 19.15
N ARG A 242 2.27 -9.30 18.68
CA ARG A 242 1.76 -8.13 17.96
C ARG A 242 1.06 -7.20 18.92
N LYS A 243 1.49 -5.95 18.91
CA LYS A 243 0.74 -4.86 19.51
C LYS A 243 0.20 -4.00 18.39
N ILE A 244 -1.09 -4.13 18.08
CA ILE A 244 -1.73 -3.28 17.08
C ILE A 244 -2.01 -1.93 17.75
N SER A 245 -0.99 -1.08 17.87
CA SER A 245 -1.12 0.26 18.44
C SER A 245 -1.71 1.25 17.43
N LYS A 246 -1.32 1.12 16.15
CA LYS A 246 -1.84 1.92 15.02
C LYS A 246 -1.60 1.16 13.71
N SER A 247 -2.66 0.65 13.07
CA SER A 247 -2.55 0.04 11.74
C SER A 247 -2.74 1.10 10.67
N VAL A 248 -1.65 1.47 10.00
CA VAL A 248 -1.70 2.38 8.85
C VAL A 248 -2.03 1.54 7.61
N HIS A 249 -3.20 1.80 7.03
CA HIS A 249 -3.69 1.10 5.84
C HIS A 249 -3.33 1.93 4.60
N GLY A 250 -2.39 1.43 3.80
CA GLY A 250 -2.05 1.98 2.49
C GLY A 250 -2.61 1.12 1.36
N GLY A 251 -2.70 1.68 0.15
CA GLY A 251 -3.16 0.93 -1.03
C GLY A 251 -2.30 -0.29 -1.40
N GLN A 252 -1.10 -0.41 -0.83
CA GLN A 252 -0.15 -1.50 -1.10
C GLN A 252 0.02 -2.49 0.06
N GLY A 253 -0.55 -2.22 1.25
CA GLY A 253 -0.26 -3.03 2.44
C GLY A 253 -0.68 -2.41 3.76
N THR A 254 -0.22 -3.02 4.85
CA THR A 254 -0.37 -2.48 6.22
C THR A 254 0.96 -2.40 6.95
N VAL A 255 1.10 -1.43 7.84
CA VAL A 255 2.23 -1.31 8.77
C VAL A 255 1.74 -1.49 10.20
N ASN A 256 2.39 -2.37 10.96
CA ASN A 256 2.04 -2.68 12.35
C ASN A 256 3.28 -2.68 13.27
N GLU A 257 3.09 -2.34 14.54
CA GLU A 257 4.10 -2.53 15.58
C GLU A 257 4.15 -4.00 16.03
N VAL A 258 5.37 -4.53 16.14
CA VAL A 258 5.65 -5.89 16.63
C VAL A 258 6.74 -5.87 17.69
N THR A 259 6.63 -6.77 18.65
CA THR A 259 7.61 -7.01 19.70
C THR A 259 7.99 -8.49 19.72
N PHE A 260 9.22 -8.80 20.10
CA PHE A 260 9.70 -10.18 20.22
C PHE A 260 9.63 -10.67 21.66
N ASP A 261 9.17 -11.90 21.84
CA ASP A 261 9.20 -12.58 23.12
C ASP A 261 10.57 -13.19 23.44
N GLY A 262 10.87 -13.27 24.73
CA GLY A 262 12.07 -13.94 25.23
C GLY A 262 13.36 -13.09 25.14
N ILE A 263 13.23 -11.78 24.95
CA ILE A 263 14.34 -10.83 25.06
C ILE A 263 14.09 -9.96 26.31
N ALA A 264 15.12 -9.77 27.14
CA ALA A 264 15.04 -9.04 28.41
C ALA A 264 14.58 -7.57 28.26
N SER A 265 14.68 -7.01 27.06
CA SER A 265 14.13 -5.71 26.69
C SER A 265 13.42 -5.85 25.34
N PRO A 266 12.08 -5.71 25.26
CA PRO A 266 11.33 -5.93 24.03
C PRO A 266 11.73 -4.88 22.98
N ILE A 267 12.37 -5.34 21.91
CA ILE A 267 12.72 -4.49 20.77
C ILE A 267 11.43 -4.22 19.97
N ARG A 268 11.07 -2.94 19.84
CA ARG A 268 9.92 -2.49 19.06
C ARG A 268 10.32 -2.39 17.59
N ILE A 269 9.63 -3.13 16.72
CA ILE A 269 9.88 -3.17 15.29
C ILE A 269 8.59 -2.83 14.54
N ALA A 270 8.71 -2.14 13.41
CA ALA A 270 7.61 -1.94 12.48
C ALA A 270 7.67 -3.04 11.41
N LEU A 271 6.53 -3.66 11.16
CA LEU A 271 6.33 -4.69 10.15
C LEU A 271 5.39 -4.13 9.07
N LYS A 272 5.92 -3.90 7.87
CA LYS A 272 5.14 -3.61 6.66
C LYS A 272 4.85 -4.91 5.92
N VAL A 273 3.57 -5.19 5.70
CA VAL A 273 3.08 -6.34 4.93
C VAL A 273 2.51 -5.85 3.62
N VAL A 274 3.10 -6.30 2.51
CA VAL A 274 2.70 -5.99 1.13
C VAL A 274 1.81 -7.11 0.61
N TYR A 275 0.62 -6.78 0.10
CA TYR A 275 -0.41 -7.79 -0.21
C TYR A 275 -0.26 -8.52 -1.57
N GLN A 276 0.73 -8.18 -2.39
CA GLN A 276 0.94 -8.76 -3.73
C GLN A 276 1.21 -10.29 -3.69
N ARG A 277 0.58 -11.06 -4.59
CA ARG A 277 0.85 -12.49 -4.86
C ARG A 277 1.00 -12.75 -6.36
N GLY A 278 2.26 -12.93 -6.77
CA GLY A 278 2.63 -13.60 -8.02
C GLY A 278 3.88 -14.46 -7.79
N SER A 279 3.88 -15.69 -8.29
CA SER A 279 4.97 -16.67 -8.16
C SER A 279 6.24 -16.34 -8.97
N SER A 280 6.26 -15.17 -9.62
CA SER A 280 7.48 -14.56 -10.13
C SER A 280 7.48 -13.11 -9.66
N PHE A 281 8.68 -12.60 -9.37
CA PHE A 281 9.02 -11.23 -9.01
C PHE A 281 9.26 -10.93 -7.53
N LYS A 282 10.52 -10.54 -7.28
CA LYS A 282 10.97 -9.73 -6.16
C LYS A 282 9.99 -8.56 -6.00
N SER A 283 9.56 -8.26 -4.78
CA SER A 283 8.87 -6.99 -4.52
C SER A 283 9.75 -5.86 -5.07
N ALA A 284 9.19 -5.05 -5.99
CA ALA A 284 9.92 -3.94 -6.59
C ALA A 284 10.36 -2.97 -5.49
N GLU A 285 9.47 -2.70 -4.53
CA GLU A 285 9.77 -1.94 -3.32
C GLU A 285 10.94 -2.55 -2.55
N ARG A 286 10.90 -3.86 -2.24
CA ARG A 286 12.00 -4.55 -1.53
C ARG A 286 13.33 -4.40 -2.28
N SER A 287 13.31 -4.61 -3.59
CA SER A 287 14.52 -4.62 -4.40
C SER A 287 15.14 -3.22 -4.47
N LEU A 288 14.31 -2.20 -4.63
CA LEU A 288 14.75 -0.81 -4.64
C LEU A 288 15.27 -0.37 -3.28
N TRP A 289 14.60 -0.75 -2.20
CA TRP A 289 15.07 -0.44 -0.85
C TRP A 289 16.42 -1.09 -0.55
N LEU A 290 16.62 -2.34 -0.97
CA LEU A 290 17.92 -3.03 -0.84
C LEU A 290 19.01 -2.39 -1.72
N ASN A 291 18.66 -1.77 -2.85
CA ASN A 291 19.62 -1.10 -3.73
C ASN A 291 20.08 0.27 -3.21
N VAL A 292 19.33 0.89 -2.30
CA VAL A 292 19.62 2.25 -1.82
C VAL A 292 20.80 2.28 -0.83
N ASP A 293 21.34 1.12 -0.41
CA ASP A 293 22.35 0.98 0.64
C ASP A 293 21.97 1.69 1.96
N ASN A 294 22.76 1.49 3.03
CA ASN A 294 22.48 2.13 4.31
C ASN A 294 22.87 3.62 4.28
N HIS A 295 21.95 4.48 4.69
CA HIS A 295 22.20 5.92 4.86
C HIS A 295 21.52 6.45 6.13
N PRO A 296 22.13 7.35 6.91
CA PRO A 296 21.61 7.78 8.22
C PRO A 296 20.20 8.39 8.19
N HIS A 297 19.81 8.98 7.07
CA HIS A 297 18.51 9.63 6.86
C HIS A 297 17.57 8.84 5.95
N ILE A 298 17.86 7.56 5.71
CA ILE A 298 16.98 6.62 5.02
C ILE A 298 16.60 5.54 6.03
N LEU A 299 15.30 5.24 6.15
CA LEU A 299 14.85 4.22 7.09
C LEU A 299 15.48 2.87 6.70
N PRO A 300 16.26 2.23 7.59
CA PRO A 300 16.90 0.97 7.24
C PRO A 300 15.87 -0.16 7.18
N LEU A 301 16.04 -1.03 6.19
CA LEU A 301 15.36 -2.32 6.13
C LEU A 301 16.18 -3.32 6.96
N LEU A 302 15.70 -3.67 8.15
CA LEU A 302 16.42 -4.55 9.08
C LEU A 302 16.52 -5.98 8.54
N PHE A 303 15.39 -6.53 8.10
CA PHE A 303 15.29 -7.87 7.50
C PHE A 303 13.96 -8.05 6.77
N THR A 304 13.81 -9.19 6.07
CA THR A 304 12.58 -9.54 5.35
C THR A 304 12.17 -10.99 5.61
N ALA A 305 10.87 -11.26 5.67
CA ALA A 305 10.34 -12.63 5.58
C ALA A 305 9.61 -12.78 4.24
N GLY A 306 10.26 -13.48 3.31
CA GLY A 306 9.78 -13.56 1.92
C GLY A 306 9.77 -12.19 1.20
N PRO A 307 9.05 -12.07 0.06
CA PRO A 307 8.96 -10.82 -0.69
C PRO A 307 7.99 -9.79 -0.09
N ASN A 308 7.15 -10.20 0.86
CA ASN A 308 5.96 -9.46 1.27
C ASN A 308 6.01 -8.91 2.70
N MET A 309 7.01 -9.27 3.51
CA MET A 309 7.14 -8.77 4.88
C MET A 309 8.47 -8.04 5.03
N LEU A 310 8.39 -6.75 5.32
CA LEU A 310 9.52 -5.84 5.50
C LEU A 310 9.57 -5.40 6.95
N PHE A 311 10.71 -5.58 7.60
CA PHE A 311 10.92 -5.22 9.01
C PHE A 311 11.85 -4.03 9.11
N MET A 312 11.43 -3.00 9.85
CA MET A 312 12.13 -1.73 9.99
C MET A 312 12.06 -1.24 11.45
N PRO A 313 12.93 -0.32 11.88
CA PRO A 313 12.83 0.24 13.22
C PRO A 313 11.45 0.84 13.46
N PHE A 314 10.87 0.61 14.64
CA PHE A 314 9.64 1.30 15.01
C PHE A 314 9.95 2.77 15.32
N MET A 315 9.20 3.68 14.69
CA MET A 315 9.39 5.13 14.82
C MET A 315 8.29 5.72 15.69
N GLU A 316 8.62 6.06 16.94
CA GLU A 316 7.63 6.42 17.98
C GLU A 316 6.82 7.68 17.64
N LEU A 317 7.45 8.67 17.02
CA LEU A 317 6.79 9.91 16.60
C LEU A 317 6.13 9.78 15.21
N ALA A 318 6.17 8.59 14.61
CA ALA A 318 5.63 8.30 13.29
C ALA A 318 6.12 9.30 12.22
N SER A 319 5.22 9.78 11.35
CA SER A 319 5.56 10.73 10.27
C SER A 319 5.60 12.19 10.74
N VAL A 320 6.22 13.09 9.97
CA VAL A 320 6.15 14.55 10.21
C VAL A 320 4.70 15.01 10.29
N THR A 321 3.81 14.49 9.44
CA THR A 321 2.36 14.79 9.49
C THR A 321 1.75 14.41 10.84
N ASP A 322 2.03 13.20 11.34
CA ASP A 322 1.52 12.71 12.61
C ASP A 322 2.10 13.49 13.80
N TRP A 323 3.40 13.75 13.78
CA TRP A 323 4.12 14.46 14.83
C TRP A 323 3.61 15.89 15.00
N LEU A 324 3.47 16.64 13.90
CA LEU A 324 2.94 18.01 13.93
C LEU A 324 1.45 18.05 14.33
N SER A 325 0.67 17.00 14.05
CA SER A 325 -0.74 16.92 14.45
C SER A 325 -0.92 16.62 15.93
N GLN A 326 -0.06 15.79 16.52
CA GLN A 326 -0.09 15.50 17.96
C GLN A 326 0.41 16.70 18.79
N SER A 327 1.36 17.46 18.24
CA SER A 327 1.93 18.64 18.93
C SER A 327 0.93 19.80 19.07
N SER A 328 -0.15 19.83 18.28
CA SER A 328 -1.22 20.83 18.46
C SER A 328 -2.15 20.54 19.65
N GLU A 329 -2.20 19.29 20.12
CA GLU A 329 -3.07 18.89 21.25
C GLU A 329 -2.36 18.95 22.61
N SER A 330 -1.02 18.95 22.64
CA SER A 330 -0.23 18.97 23.86
C SER A 330 0.80 20.11 23.86
N LYS A 331 0.38 21.25 24.43
CA LYS A 331 1.18 22.45 24.78
C LYS A 331 1.92 23.11 23.61
N SER A 332 1.85 24.44 23.58
CA SER A 332 2.63 25.30 22.68
C SER A 332 4.04 24.74 22.47
N LEU A 333 4.43 24.52 21.21
CA LEU A 333 5.85 24.43 20.89
C LEU A 333 6.51 25.65 21.54
N PRO A 334 7.62 25.49 22.30
CA PRO A 334 8.30 26.62 22.92
C PRO A 334 8.59 27.69 21.87
N SER A 335 8.94 28.91 22.28
CA SER A 335 9.39 30.02 21.40
C SER A 335 10.67 29.70 20.58
N GLU A 336 10.98 28.42 20.39
CA GLU A 336 11.95 27.90 19.45
C GLU A 336 11.66 28.35 18.03
N ASP A 337 12.73 28.54 17.28
CA ASP A 337 12.68 28.96 15.90
C ASP A 337 12.16 27.78 15.05
N LEU A 338 10.84 27.67 14.88
CA LEU A 338 10.20 26.68 13.99
C LEU A 338 10.78 26.71 12.57
N ARG A 339 11.42 27.83 12.17
CA ARG A 339 12.22 27.92 10.95
C ARG A 339 13.43 26.98 10.99
N GLN A 340 14.12 26.85 12.12
CA GLN A 340 15.24 25.90 12.28
C GLN A 340 14.76 24.45 12.25
N VAL A 341 13.58 24.16 12.82
CA VAL A 341 12.95 22.82 12.70
C VAL A 341 12.67 22.52 11.23
N HIS A 342 12.00 23.43 10.51
CA HIS A 342 11.72 23.31 9.09
C HIS A 342 12.99 23.13 8.24
N GLN A 343 14.00 23.97 8.47
CA GLN A 343 15.28 23.92 7.77
C GLN A 343 16.03 22.61 8.03
N MET A 344 15.99 22.11 9.28
CA MET A 344 16.62 20.83 9.62
C MET A 344 15.94 19.65 8.92
N ILE A 345 14.60 19.63 8.86
CA ILE A 345 13.87 18.59 8.10
C ILE A 345 14.30 18.65 6.63
N GLY A 346 14.26 19.83 6.01
CA GLY A 346 14.64 20.00 4.61
C GLY A 346 16.07 19.57 4.31
N LEU A 347 17.01 19.89 5.20
CA LEU A 347 18.40 19.49 5.08
C LEU A 347 18.57 17.96 5.14
N GLN A 348 18.02 17.30 6.15
CA GLN A 348 18.16 15.85 6.31
C GLN A 348 17.49 15.06 5.17
N VAL A 349 16.32 15.51 4.72
CA VAL A 349 15.64 14.92 3.56
C VAL A 349 16.45 15.12 2.27
N SER A 350 17.10 16.27 2.10
CA SER A 350 17.97 16.51 0.93
C SER A 350 19.17 15.58 0.89
N TRP A 351 19.75 15.21 2.05
CA TRP A 351 20.84 14.23 2.13
C TRP A 351 20.39 12.84 1.70
N ALA A 352 19.23 12.40 2.18
CA ALA A 352 18.64 11.12 1.80
C ALA A 352 18.39 11.04 0.28
N LEU A 353 17.77 12.07 -0.29
CA LEU A 353 17.50 12.11 -1.73
C LEU A 353 18.78 12.19 -2.58
N GLU A 354 19.78 12.96 -2.15
CA GLU A 354 21.08 13.01 -2.83
C GLU A 354 21.73 11.63 -2.87
N HIS A 355 21.70 10.88 -1.76
CA HIS A 355 22.20 9.51 -1.70
C HIS A 355 21.44 8.58 -2.66
N MET A 356 20.10 8.60 -2.60
CA MET A 356 19.25 7.83 -3.51
C MET A 356 19.58 8.11 -4.99
N HIS A 357 19.74 9.38 -5.36
CA HIS A 357 20.04 9.78 -6.73
C HIS A 357 21.44 9.31 -7.18
N LYS A 358 22.44 9.33 -6.28
CA LYS A 358 23.79 8.81 -6.58
C LYS A 358 23.79 7.33 -6.92
N VAL A 359 22.96 6.53 -6.24
CA VAL A 359 22.78 5.10 -6.52
C VAL A 359 21.72 4.83 -7.60
N GLY A 360 21.31 5.86 -8.34
CA GLY A 360 20.41 5.74 -9.47
C GLY A 360 18.96 5.39 -9.12
N THR A 361 18.50 5.71 -7.91
CA THR A 361 17.12 5.48 -7.47
C THR A 361 16.37 6.78 -7.26
N LEU A 362 15.17 6.90 -7.81
CA LEU A 362 14.24 8.00 -7.60
C LEU A 362 13.17 7.61 -6.57
N HIS A 363 12.77 8.53 -5.70
CA HIS A 363 11.76 8.27 -4.68
C HIS A 363 10.32 8.39 -5.23
N LEU A 364 10.00 9.49 -5.91
CA LEU A 364 8.75 9.76 -6.65
C LEU A 364 7.44 9.85 -5.84
N ASP A 365 7.50 9.67 -4.51
CA ASP A 365 6.39 9.99 -3.59
C ASP A 365 6.86 10.77 -2.35
N MET A 366 7.75 11.75 -2.52
CA MET A 366 8.18 12.58 -1.39
C MET A 366 7.03 13.48 -0.91
N LYS A 367 6.70 13.35 0.37
CA LYS A 367 5.65 14.08 1.09
C LYS A 367 5.88 14.03 2.60
N PRO A 368 5.23 14.89 3.42
CA PRO A 368 5.44 14.90 4.87
C PRO A 368 5.11 13.56 5.56
N ASN A 369 4.18 12.76 5.00
CA ASN A 369 3.84 11.43 5.51
C ASN A 369 4.95 10.38 5.33
N ASN A 370 5.85 10.58 4.37
CA ASN A 370 6.94 9.65 4.04
C ASN A 370 8.28 10.07 4.69
N ILE A 371 8.21 10.98 5.67
CA ILE A 371 9.35 11.40 6.49
C ILE A 371 9.03 11.00 7.93
N LEU A 372 9.74 10.01 8.46
CA LEU A 372 9.59 9.57 9.85
C LEU A 372 10.48 10.38 10.78
N VAL A 373 10.02 10.60 12.00
CA VAL A 373 10.69 11.46 12.99
C VAL A 373 11.10 10.65 14.21
N ARG A 374 12.30 10.91 14.73
CA ARG A 374 12.70 10.59 16.10
C ARG A 374 13.49 11.75 16.70
N LEU A 375 13.60 11.79 18.03
CA LEU A 375 14.46 12.73 18.74
C LEU A 375 15.70 11.99 19.27
N ARG A 376 16.90 12.53 19.01
CA ARG A 376 18.18 12.10 19.58
C ARG A 376 18.63 13.11 20.65
N GLY A 377 19.45 12.68 21.61
CA GLY A 377 19.97 13.57 22.65
C GLY A 377 18.97 13.88 23.77
N ASP A 378 19.42 14.67 24.74
CA ASP A 378 18.68 14.97 25.96
C ASP A 378 17.64 16.09 25.76
N GLY A 379 16.75 16.28 26.75
CA GLY A 379 15.73 17.32 26.73
C GLY A 379 16.24 18.75 26.91
N ARG A 380 17.55 18.96 27.14
CA ARG A 380 18.17 20.29 27.32
C ARG A 380 18.62 20.88 25.98
N MET A 381 18.87 20.03 24.98
CA MET A 381 19.15 20.45 23.61
C MET A 381 17.90 21.04 22.95
N SER A 382 18.10 22.07 22.12
CA SER A 382 17.02 22.62 21.28
C SER A 382 16.43 21.56 20.36
N LEU A 383 15.13 21.62 20.11
CA LEU A 383 14.39 20.61 19.35
C LEU A 383 14.98 20.32 17.99
N TRP A 384 15.41 21.35 17.25
CA TRP A 384 16.00 21.20 15.93
C TRP A 384 17.32 20.40 15.94
N LYS A 385 18.12 20.46 17.02
CA LYS A 385 19.36 19.66 17.15
C LYS A 385 19.07 18.20 17.43
N ARG A 386 17.95 17.95 18.10
CA ARG A 386 17.49 16.61 18.47
C ARG A 386 16.80 15.91 17.32
N LEU A 387 16.27 16.68 16.37
CA LEU A 387 15.47 16.17 15.27
C LEU A 387 16.28 15.23 14.38
N HIS A 388 15.76 14.02 14.17
CA HIS A 388 16.34 13.05 13.27
C HIS A 388 15.23 12.47 12.38
N CYS A 389 15.28 12.83 11.11
CA CYS A 389 14.35 12.46 10.06
C CYS A 389 14.90 11.30 9.23
N LEU A 390 14.01 10.37 8.89
CA LEU A 390 14.31 9.26 7.98
C LEU A 390 13.27 9.22 6.86
N VAL A 391 13.72 9.19 5.61
CA VAL A 391 12.88 8.96 4.43
C VAL A 391 12.45 7.49 4.38
N CYS A 392 11.18 7.24 4.08
CA CYS A 392 10.60 5.89 3.99
C CYS A 392 9.60 5.78 2.84
N ASP A 393 9.10 4.55 2.62
CA ASP A 393 8.03 4.20 1.67
C ASP A 393 8.45 4.25 0.20
N PHE A 394 9.17 3.20 -0.22
CA PHE A 394 9.69 3.01 -1.57
C PHE A 394 8.67 2.34 -2.51
N GLY A 395 7.39 2.32 -2.13
CA GLY A 395 6.31 1.67 -2.87
C GLY A 395 6.09 2.20 -4.30
N LEU A 396 6.62 3.38 -4.60
CA LEU A 396 6.57 4.05 -5.90
C LEU A 396 7.96 4.41 -6.45
N ALA A 397 9.04 4.00 -5.77
CA ALA A 397 10.39 4.28 -6.21
C ALA A 397 10.71 3.62 -7.56
N ALA A 398 11.68 4.17 -8.28
CA ALA A 398 12.06 3.67 -9.61
C ALA A 398 13.58 3.83 -9.86
N VAL A 399 14.14 2.98 -10.71
CA VAL A 399 15.53 3.13 -11.19
C VAL A 399 15.59 4.24 -12.24
N ASN A 400 16.51 5.18 -12.07
CA ASN A 400 16.80 6.26 -13.01
C ASN A 400 17.72 5.76 -14.14
N ILE A 401 17.16 5.09 -15.14
CA ILE A 401 17.91 4.73 -16.35
C ILE A 401 17.71 5.86 -17.37
N GLU A 402 18.64 6.80 -17.50
CA GLU A 402 18.70 7.82 -18.57
C GLU A 402 17.34 8.39 -19.05
N GLY A 403 16.50 8.89 -18.14
CA GLY A 403 15.18 9.44 -18.49
C GLY A 403 14.11 8.42 -18.92
N SER A 404 14.43 7.12 -18.92
CA SER A 404 13.47 6.04 -19.19
C SER A 404 12.70 5.57 -17.96
N ALA A 405 12.94 6.18 -16.79
CA ALA A 405 12.18 5.90 -15.57
C ALA A 405 10.69 6.19 -15.79
N THR A 406 9.86 5.15 -15.69
CA THR A 406 8.40 5.29 -15.62
C THR A 406 7.98 5.08 -14.18
N GLY A 407 8.01 6.13 -13.35
CA GLY A 407 7.29 6.14 -12.08
C GLY A 407 5.88 6.64 -12.31
N ARG A 408 4.87 5.92 -11.82
CA ARG A 408 3.47 6.35 -11.91
C ARG A 408 2.75 6.02 -10.60
N GLY A 409 2.16 7.05 -10.02
CA GLY A 409 1.62 7.04 -8.67
C GLY A 409 2.38 8.00 -7.76
N GLY A 410 1.67 8.54 -6.78
CA GLY A 410 2.18 9.48 -5.77
C GLY A 410 1.03 10.32 -5.25
N THR A 411 1.29 11.20 -4.29
CA THR A 411 0.25 12.08 -3.72
C THR A 411 0.14 13.33 -4.58
N PRO A 412 -0.94 13.52 -5.36
CA PRO A 412 -0.87 14.44 -6.50
C PRO A 412 -0.68 15.92 -6.15
N GLY A 413 -1.04 16.33 -4.93
CA GLY A 413 -0.73 17.66 -4.41
C GLY A 413 0.77 17.99 -4.31
N PHE A 414 1.66 17.00 -4.46
CA PHE A 414 3.11 17.16 -4.42
C PHE A 414 3.78 16.98 -5.78
N TRP A 415 3.05 16.57 -6.82
CA TRP A 415 3.62 16.20 -8.11
C TRP A 415 4.30 17.36 -8.84
N ALA A 416 5.42 17.02 -9.49
CA ALA A 416 6.06 17.86 -10.48
C ALA A 416 5.21 17.94 -11.76
N PRO A 417 5.23 19.05 -12.53
CA PRO A 417 4.43 19.21 -13.74
C PRO A 417 4.58 18.09 -14.77
N GLU A 418 5.76 17.50 -14.91
CA GLU A 418 6.04 16.39 -15.82
C GLU A 418 5.47 15.05 -15.35
N LEU A 419 5.15 14.93 -14.06
CA LEU A 419 4.42 13.79 -13.49
C LEU A 419 2.91 13.98 -13.65
N ILE A 420 2.44 15.21 -13.88
CA ILE A 420 1.03 15.47 -14.16
C ILE A 420 0.70 14.86 -15.52
N PRO A 421 -0.27 13.93 -15.58
CA PRO A 421 -0.61 13.30 -16.83
C PRO A 421 -1.39 14.29 -17.73
N LEU A 422 -1.19 14.19 -19.06
CA LEU A 422 -1.74 15.12 -20.05
C LEU A 422 -2.93 14.49 -20.75
N ASP A 423 -3.99 15.24 -21.04
CA ASP A 423 -5.13 14.74 -21.82
C ASP A 423 -4.76 14.36 -23.28
N GLY A 424 -5.73 13.81 -24.03
CA GLY A 424 -5.52 13.41 -25.43
C GLY A 424 -5.17 14.58 -26.37
N SER A 425 -5.33 15.82 -25.92
CA SER A 425 -4.96 17.05 -26.61
C SER A 425 -3.62 17.64 -26.14
N GLY A 426 -2.95 17.00 -25.18
CA GLY A 426 -1.66 17.44 -24.65
C GLY A 426 -1.75 18.48 -23.53
N VAL A 427 -2.94 18.73 -22.98
CA VAL A 427 -3.17 19.71 -21.90
C VAL A 427 -3.03 19.03 -20.53
N PRO A 428 -2.36 19.65 -19.53
CA PRO A 428 -2.28 19.10 -18.17
C PRO A 428 -3.66 18.94 -17.54
N VAL A 429 -3.97 17.75 -17.01
CA VAL A 429 -5.25 17.48 -16.35
C VAL A 429 -5.27 18.15 -14.96
N PRO A 430 -6.19 19.10 -14.67
CA PRO A 430 -6.25 19.77 -13.37
C PRO A 430 -6.63 18.80 -12.23
N TYR A 431 -5.88 18.82 -11.13
CA TYR A 431 -6.02 17.83 -10.03
C TYR A 431 -7.35 17.93 -9.22
N TRP A 432 -8.11 19.01 -9.36
CA TRP A 432 -9.28 19.34 -8.51
C TRP A 432 -10.63 19.40 -9.24
N THR A 433 -10.68 19.09 -10.54
CA THR A 433 -11.96 19.02 -11.27
C THR A 433 -12.55 17.61 -11.20
N GLU A 434 -13.87 17.48 -11.40
CA GLU A 434 -14.53 16.17 -11.56
C GLU A 434 -13.92 15.32 -12.70
N ALA A 435 -13.12 15.92 -13.59
CA ALA A 435 -12.28 15.26 -14.60
C ALA A 435 -11.05 14.53 -14.03
N CYS A 436 -10.75 14.67 -12.73
CA CYS A 436 -9.87 13.77 -11.98
C CYS A 436 -10.59 12.49 -11.50
N SER A 437 -11.89 12.37 -11.79
CA SER A 437 -12.44 11.06 -12.11
C SER A 437 -11.97 10.72 -13.51
N ASP A 438 -11.03 9.77 -13.62
CA ASP A 438 -11.11 8.77 -14.68
C ASP A 438 -10.90 9.23 -16.17
N PRO A 439 -9.72 9.06 -16.84
CA PRO A 439 -8.32 9.01 -16.38
C PRO A 439 -7.55 10.25 -16.87
N PRO A 440 -6.32 10.43 -16.41
CA PRO A 440 -5.36 11.31 -17.07
C PRO A 440 -4.40 10.46 -17.97
N PRO A 441 -4.19 10.80 -19.25
CA PRO A 441 -3.30 10.07 -20.17
C PRO A 441 -1.82 10.21 -19.84
N HIS A 442 -1.00 9.32 -20.42
CA HIS A 442 0.43 9.14 -20.16
C HIS A 442 1.21 10.37 -19.65
N CYS A 443 1.84 10.24 -18.47
CA CYS A 443 2.92 11.14 -18.05
C CYS A 443 4.01 11.18 -19.14
N ARG A 444 4.70 12.33 -19.27
CA ARG A 444 5.79 12.50 -20.25
C ARG A 444 6.84 11.39 -20.05
N ALA A 445 7.32 10.81 -21.16
CA ALA A 445 8.59 10.09 -21.15
C ALA A 445 9.69 11.10 -20.76
N ASN A 446 10.64 10.73 -19.90
CA ASN A 446 11.69 11.57 -19.31
C ASN A 446 11.42 12.10 -17.90
N ILE A 447 11.03 11.23 -16.97
CA ILE A 447 11.11 11.53 -15.52
C ILE A 447 12.58 11.48 -15.11
N THR A 448 13.04 12.52 -14.42
CA THR A 448 14.41 12.67 -13.91
C THR A 448 14.41 12.86 -12.39
N ASP A 449 15.60 12.90 -11.79
CA ASP A 449 15.84 13.28 -10.39
C ASP A 449 15.27 14.67 -10.01
N LYS A 450 15.01 15.53 -11.01
CA LYS A 450 14.37 16.83 -10.85
C LYS A 450 12.91 16.75 -10.41
N ALA A 451 12.25 15.61 -10.59
CA ALA A 451 10.92 15.38 -10.04
C ALA A 451 10.97 15.31 -8.50
N ASP A 452 11.95 14.60 -7.93
CA ASP A 452 12.16 14.55 -6.48
C ASP A 452 12.57 15.90 -5.92
N THR A 453 13.32 16.71 -6.69
CA THR A 453 13.65 18.09 -6.29
C THR A 453 12.39 18.95 -6.15
N TRP A 454 11.46 18.87 -7.10
CA TRP A 454 10.18 19.55 -6.99
C TRP A 454 9.39 19.05 -5.77
N MET A 455 9.31 17.73 -5.58
CA MET A 455 8.59 17.15 -4.45
C MET A 455 9.21 17.49 -3.10
N TRP A 456 10.53 17.64 -3.02
CA TRP A 456 11.21 18.17 -1.83
C TRP A 456 10.69 19.58 -1.51
N ALA A 457 10.60 20.46 -2.51
CA ALA A 457 10.14 21.83 -2.33
C ALA A 457 8.65 21.91 -1.93
N THR A 458 7.77 21.14 -2.57
CA THR A 458 6.34 21.10 -2.19
C THR A 458 6.15 20.48 -0.80
N THR A 459 6.96 19.49 -0.43
CA THR A 459 7.00 18.93 0.94
C THR A 459 7.42 19.99 1.95
N MET A 460 8.45 20.79 1.66
CA MET A 460 8.88 21.88 2.53
C MET A 460 7.79 22.94 2.70
N LEU A 461 7.09 23.32 1.62
CA LEU A 461 5.98 24.27 1.70
C LEU A 461 4.83 23.74 2.55
N ALA A 462 4.47 22.46 2.41
CA ALA A 462 3.40 21.84 3.20
C ALA A 462 3.74 21.79 4.71
N ILE A 463 5.00 21.50 5.06
CA ILE A 463 5.46 21.52 6.46
C ILE A 463 5.44 22.95 7.00
N MET A 464 5.92 23.92 6.22
CA MET A 464 5.95 25.33 6.62
C MET A 464 4.53 25.88 6.87
N ASP A 465 3.60 25.65 5.94
CA ASP A 465 2.19 26.03 6.11
C ASP A 465 1.58 25.40 7.38
N ARG A 466 1.87 24.14 7.67
CA ARG A 466 1.42 23.51 8.91
C ARG A 466 1.99 24.17 10.17
N LEU A 467 3.28 24.49 10.16
CA LEU A 467 3.96 25.18 11.27
C LEU A 467 3.39 26.59 11.49
N GLU A 468 3.12 27.35 10.42
CA GLU A 468 2.51 28.69 10.48
C GLU A 468 1.09 28.66 11.06
N ARG A 469 0.26 27.70 10.62
CA ARG A 469 -1.10 27.53 11.16
C ARG A 469 -1.09 27.22 12.66
N MET A 470 -0.11 26.47 13.14
CA MET A 470 0.05 26.23 14.59
C MET A 470 0.40 27.50 15.38
N ARG A 471 0.98 28.53 14.74
CA ARG A 471 1.20 29.85 15.35
C ARG A 471 -0.05 30.73 15.36
N GLY A 472 -1.19 30.24 14.86
CA GLY A 472 -2.39 31.05 14.63
C GLY A 472 -2.22 32.06 13.49
N GLN A 473 -1.14 31.95 12.71
CA GLN A 473 -0.89 32.80 11.55
C GLN A 473 -1.54 32.13 10.33
N GLY A 474 -2.45 32.85 9.68
CA GLY A 474 -3.18 32.37 8.51
C GLY A 474 -2.32 32.37 7.25
N TYR A 475 -2.90 31.88 6.15
CA TYR A 475 -2.25 31.80 4.82
C TYR A 475 -1.65 33.13 4.32
N ALA A 476 -2.17 34.28 4.76
CA ALA A 476 -1.64 35.60 4.43
C ALA A 476 -0.26 35.89 5.05
N ALA A 477 0.02 35.37 6.25
CA ALA A 477 1.34 35.49 6.87
C ALA A 477 2.37 34.62 6.14
N PHE A 478 1.94 33.43 5.69
CA PHE A 478 2.73 32.52 4.86
C PHE A 478 3.18 33.20 3.54
N THR A 479 2.26 33.82 2.80
CA THR A 479 2.62 34.51 1.53
C THR A 479 3.50 35.73 1.78
N ALA A 480 3.26 36.49 2.85
CA ALA A 480 4.09 37.63 3.24
C ALA A 480 5.50 37.23 3.70
N GLN A 481 5.69 36.02 4.24
CA GLN A 481 7.01 35.51 4.61
C GLN A 481 7.81 35.07 3.37
N LEU A 482 7.18 34.32 2.46
CA LEU A 482 7.76 33.95 1.16
C LEU A 482 8.18 35.17 0.32
N ALA A 483 7.44 36.27 0.44
CA ALA A 483 7.73 37.52 -0.26
C ALA A 483 8.95 38.29 0.31
N ARG A 484 9.41 37.98 1.53
CA ARG A 484 10.59 38.63 2.14
C ARG A 484 11.91 38.16 1.53
N GLY A 485 11.89 37.08 0.74
CA GLY A 485 12.99 36.70 -0.15
C GLY A 485 14.27 36.31 0.59
N ASP A 486 14.14 35.48 1.63
CA ASP A 486 15.30 34.92 2.31
C ASP A 486 16.01 33.85 1.44
N GLY A 487 17.15 33.35 1.90
CA GLY A 487 17.92 32.35 1.15
C GLY A 487 17.18 31.02 0.92
N LEU A 488 16.22 30.66 1.78
CA LEU A 488 15.41 29.44 1.65
C LEU A 488 14.28 29.64 0.63
N ASP A 489 13.62 30.80 0.62
CA ASP A 489 12.57 31.13 -0.34
C ASP A 489 13.11 31.08 -1.79
N ARG A 490 14.31 31.66 -2.00
CA ARG A 490 15.01 31.61 -3.29
C ARG A 490 15.35 30.18 -3.70
N LEU A 491 15.80 29.36 -2.75
CA LEU A 491 16.10 27.95 -2.99
C LEU A 491 14.85 27.16 -3.41
N ILE A 492 13.74 27.32 -2.67
CA ILE A 492 12.46 26.69 -2.98
C ILE A 492 11.95 27.15 -4.36
N SER A 493 12.02 28.45 -4.66
CA SER A 493 11.62 28.99 -5.97
C SER A 493 12.42 28.38 -7.13
N ASN A 494 13.72 28.16 -6.95
CA ASN A 494 14.56 27.49 -7.95
C ASN A 494 14.26 25.98 -8.10
N CYS A 495 13.72 25.35 -7.06
CA CYS A 495 13.28 23.95 -7.13
C CYS A 495 11.90 23.81 -7.82
N LEU A 496 11.09 24.87 -7.80
CA LEU A 496 9.73 24.90 -8.38
C LEU A 496 9.69 25.49 -9.80
N LYS A 497 10.81 25.50 -10.52
CA LYS A 497 10.82 25.91 -11.93
C LYS A 497 9.98 24.93 -12.76
N PRO A 498 9.09 25.39 -13.65
CA PRO A 498 8.19 24.51 -14.39
C PRO A 498 8.93 23.44 -15.20
N GLN A 499 10.03 23.81 -15.86
CA GLN A 499 10.82 22.90 -16.66
C GLN A 499 11.86 22.17 -15.80
N PRO A 500 12.00 20.83 -15.91
CA PRO A 500 12.95 20.06 -15.11
C PRO A 500 14.40 20.54 -15.22
N GLN A 501 14.85 20.92 -16.42
CA GLN A 501 16.22 21.39 -16.68
C GLN A 501 16.59 22.68 -15.95
N ASP A 502 15.60 23.50 -15.62
CA ASP A 502 15.81 24.78 -14.92
C ASP A 502 15.85 24.60 -13.40
N ARG A 503 15.52 23.40 -12.89
CA ARG A 503 15.54 23.11 -11.46
C ARG A 503 16.95 22.77 -11.00
N LEU A 504 17.29 23.18 -9.78
CA LEU A 504 18.53 22.78 -9.13
C LEU A 504 18.58 21.25 -8.95
N PRO A 505 19.74 20.59 -9.08
CA PRO A 505 19.87 19.21 -8.66
C PRO A 505 19.84 19.13 -7.13
N ILE A 506 19.37 18.01 -6.58
CA ILE A 506 19.22 17.87 -5.13
C ILE A 506 20.55 18.02 -4.37
N SER A 507 21.68 17.68 -5.01
CA SER A 507 23.02 17.89 -4.46
C SER A 507 23.32 19.38 -4.19
N ILE A 508 22.88 20.27 -5.08
CA ILE A 508 23.02 21.72 -4.90
C ILE A 508 22.03 22.24 -3.86
N VAL A 509 20.81 21.68 -3.81
CA VAL A 509 19.85 21.97 -2.74
C VAL A 509 20.45 21.63 -1.39
N SER A 510 21.03 20.44 -1.25
CA SER A 510 21.66 19.99 -0.02
C SER A 510 22.81 20.89 0.42
N LEU A 511 23.73 21.21 -0.51
CA LEU A 511 24.83 22.14 -0.24
C LEU A 511 24.33 23.53 0.19
N THR A 512 23.29 24.03 -0.47
CA THR A 512 22.71 25.34 -0.15
C THR A 512 22.04 25.33 1.23
N MET A 513 21.29 24.28 1.56
CA MET A 513 20.69 24.10 2.89
C MET A 513 21.75 24.06 3.99
N GLN A 514 22.88 23.37 3.77
CA GLN A 514 23.99 23.36 4.74
C GLN A 514 24.57 24.75 4.96
N ARG A 515 24.80 25.52 3.87
CA ARG A 515 25.29 26.90 3.95
C ARG A 515 24.32 27.79 4.73
N LEU A 516 23.02 27.73 4.42
CA LEU A 516 21.99 28.50 5.11
C LEU A 516 21.94 28.22 6.62
N MET A 517 22.26 26.98 7.03
CA MET A 517 22.35 26.63 8.45
C MET A 517 23.66 27.16 9.07
N ARG A 518 24.80 27.00 8.39
CA ARG A 518 26.10 27.46 8.86
C ARG A 518 26.17 28.98 9.02
N ASP A 519 25.60 29.73 8.07
CA ASP A 519 25.58 31.20 8.10
C ASP A 519 24.82 31.75 9.32
N LYS A 520 23.97 30.92 9.94
CA LYS A 520 23.27 31.21 11.20
C LYS A 520 24.02 30.71 12.45
N GLY A 521 25.28 30.28 12.30
CA GLY A 521 26.08 29.69 13.37
C GLY A 521 25.64 28.29 13.79
N LEU A 522 24.89 27.58 12.94
CA LEU A 522 24.45 26.21 13.20
C LEU A 522 25.41 25.25 12.51
N ASP A 523 26.36 24.69 13.27
CA ASP A 523 27.26 23.68 12.75
C ASP A 523 26.51 22.38 12.45
N VAL A 524 26.25 22.15 11.16
CA VAL A 524 25.65 20.92 10.66
C VAL A 524 26.61 20.27 9.68
N PHE A 525 27.05 19.07 10.02
CA PHE A 525 27.89 18.26 9.15
C PHE A 525 27.01 17.26 8.44
N LYS A 526 27.22 17.11 7.13
CA LYS A 526 26.72 15.92 6.45
C LYS A 526 27.31 14.72 7.19
N PRO A 527 26.52 13.70 7.54
CA PRO A 527 27.09 12.43 7.94
C PRO A 527 28.10 12.04 6.85
N MET A 528 29.37 11.85 7.22
CA MET A 528 30.34 11.25 6.30
C MET A 528 29.74 9.91 5.83
N ASP A 529 30.06 9.45 4.62
CA ASP A 529 29.84 8.06 4.19
C ASP A 529 30.71 7.06 4.99
N GLU A 530 30.97 7.37 6.28
CA GLU A 530 31.71 6.60 7.27
C GLU A 530 30.70 5.95 8.22
N ASP A 531 30.20 4.80 7.77
CA ASP A 531 30.07 3.60 8.60
C ASP A 531 29.86 2.41 7.65
N LYS A 532 30.98 1.98 7.03
CA LYS A 532 31.11 0.67 6.37
C LYS A 532 31.65 -0.39 7.33
N SER A 533 31.40 -0.26 8.64
CA SER A 533 31.76 -1.24 9.66
C SER A 533 30.55 -1.98 10.19
#